data_AF-A0A485L833-F1
#
_entry.id   AF-A0A485L833-F1
#
_cell.length_a   1.000
_cell.length_b   1.000
_cell.length_c   1.000
_cell.angle_alpha   90.00
_cell.angle_beta   90.00
_cell.angle_gamma   90.00
#
_symmetry.space_group_name_H-M   'P 1'
#
loop_
_entity.id
_entity.type
_entity.pdbx_description
1 polymer ?
#
loop_
_entity_poly.entity_id
_entity_poly.type
_entity_poly.pdbx_seq_one_letter_code
_entity_poly.pdbx_strand_id
1 'polypeptide(L)'
;MSTWTTLRNVLLALLALPFLLLWSFVAWVLTIPAWIAAVVTFGTVLGLSLGASVYDPLIAISAALLLLFLLRKYTLGQGAVVAAAIAVIVYRRTTETTSTSLLGACSFCSASCLTPSLPHADTQTVLACVLLVWTWLCAARVWIPARLETLTQIENDLYKSKLVTPYSMDIVAGLGTVHVPYCGDATDDARLPPMTLVLVHGYGAGNGFWAHSLQQMAKHFDVYAVEWNGIGRSDRPAPPKTYDEAEVFFVASLETWRHALGLDRFVLCGHSMGGIFVTNFAILHPQHVEHLILASPAGVGLPPPSPPTNRPLRRRIFLAFLRLGIPPMAVIRFVGPFGPHLVRWFIHGRMLRFPESNVLRTGEMDVTLACAYIYHNWALPRSGEAALFTHLGPGASTPRPLMELLLPGQVHWPVTFIYGGDGDWMDPAKGKDVVDRLHRAQQYAAFRTVPSAGHQLVLDNPAGFNAALIESVAHGLRGSPFPPTNKMDRRTSRE
;
A
#
# COMPACT_ATOMS: atom_id res chain seq x y z
N MET A 1 5.95 36.91 -37.50
CA MET A 1 6.58 36.74 -36.17
C MET A 1 5.73 35.97 -35.16
N SER A 2 4.45 35.63 -35.41
CA SER A 2 3.51 35.12 -34.38
C SER A 2 3.43 33.59 -34.22
N THR A 3 3.80 32.80 -35.24
CA THR A 3 3.68 31.33 -35.19
C THR A 3 4.81 30.69 -34.37
N TRP A 4 6.04 31.19 -34.49
CA TRP A 4 7.20 30.69 -33.75
C TRP A 4 7.15 31.01 -32.25
N THR A 5 6.68 32.19 -31.87
CA THR A 5 6.46 32.56 -30.46
C THR A 5 5.32 31.77 -29.84
N THR A 6 4.23 31.53 -30.58
CA THR A 6 3.12 30.68 -30.12
C THR A 6 3.57 29.23 -29.93
N LEU A 7 4.27 28.65 -30.91
CA LEU A 7 4.82 27.29 -30.81
C LEU A 7 5.83 27.16 -29.66
N ARG A 8 6.72 28.14 -29.49
CA ARG A 8 7.67 28.21 -28.37
C ARG A 8 6.95 28.27 -27.03
N ASN A 9 5.92 29.09 -26.89
CA ASN A 9 5.19 29.24 -25.64
C ASN A 9 4.34 28.00 -25.31
N VAL A 10 3.77 27.32 -26.31
CA VAL A 10 3.09 26.02 -26.16
C VAL A 10 4.08 24.93 -25.75
N LEU A 11 5.25 24.87 -26.40
CA LEU A 11 6.33 23.95 -26.01
C LEU A 11 6.80 24.23 -24.57
N LEU A 12 6.99 25.50 -24.20
CA LEU A 12 7.35 25.89 -22.83
C LEU A 12 6.24 25.56 -21.82
N ALA A 13 4.96 25.71 -22.16
CA ALA A 13 3.82 25.31 -21.30
C ALA A 13 3.78 23.80 -21.06
N LEU A 14 3.94 23.04 -22.15
CA LEU A 14 3.98 21.58 -22.13
C LEU A 14 5.24 21.06 -21.44
N LEU A 15 6.32 21.84 -21.37
CA LEU A 15 7.54 21.53 -20.61
C LEU A 15 7.44 21.98 -19.14
N ALA A 16 6.75 23.09 -18.84
CA ALA A 16 6.58 23.63 -17.51
C ALA A 16 5.64 22.78 -16.64
N LEU A 17 4.55 22.24 -17.20
CA LEU A 17 3.63 21.39 -16.44
C LEU A 17 4.31 20.11 -15.88
N PRO A 18 5.11 19.36 -16.65
CA PRO A 18 5.97 18.31 -16.13
C PRO A 18 6.98 18.80 -15.10
N PHE A 19 7.55 20.00 -15.28
CA PHE A 19 8.55 20.55 -14.36
C PHE A 19 7.95 20.95 -13.01
N LEU A 20 6.73 21.48 -12.99
CA LEU A 20 5.98 21.82 -11.78
C LEU A 20 5.48 20.57 -11.06
N LEU A 21 4.97 19.58 -11.80
CA LEU A 21 4.63 18.27 -11.24
C LEU A 21 5.88 17.57 -10.70
N LEU A 22 7.02 17.67 -11.40
CA LEU A 22 8.30 17.16 -10.96
C LEU A 22 8.78 17.87 -9.70
N TRP A 23 8.62 19.18 -9.56
CA TRP A 23 9.06 19.90 -8.36
C TRP A 23 8.13 19.70 -7.16
N SER A 24 6.81 19.73 -7.35
CA SER A 24 5.87 19.34 -6.29
C SER A 24 6.13 17.91 -5.81
N PHE A 25 6.49 17.01 -6.74
CA PHE A 25 6.91 15.66 -6.43
C PHE A 25 8.27 15.61 -5.71
N VAL A 26 9.33 16.25 -6.22
CA VAL A 26 10.67 16.22 -5.61
C VAL A 26 10.68 16.88 -4.23
N ALA A 27 9.93 17.96 -4.01
CA ALA A 27 9.80 18.58 -2.70
C ALA A 27 9.09 17.67 -1.69
N TRP A 28 8.06 16.96 -2.14
CA TRP A 28 7.39 15.94 -1.34
C TRP A 28 8.31 14.75 -1.02
N VAL A 29 9.09 14.26 -1.99
CA VAL A 29 10.07 13.18 -1.81
C VAL A 29 11.19 13.57 -0.84
N LEU A 30 11.72 14.78 -0.97
CA LEU A 30 12.85 15.25 -0.16
C LEU A 30 12.41 15.79 1.21
N THR A 31 11.13 15.66 1.59
CA THR A 31 10.56 16.24 2.82
C THR A 31 10.87 17.74 2.96
N ILE A 32 11.02 18.43 1.83
CA ILE A 32 11.32 19.85 1.80
C ILE A 32 10.09 20.59 2.33
N PRO A 33 10.25 21.52 3.30
CA PRO A 33 9.16 22.32 3.82
C PRO A 33 8.35 22.95 2.68
N ALA A 34 7.03 22.81 2.74
CA ALA A 34 6.12 23.17 1.64
C ALA A 34 6.26 24.62 1.15
N TRP A 35 6.74 25.53 2.00
CA TRP A 35 7.03 26.91 1.64
C TRP A 35 8.22 27.04 0.67
N ILE A 36 9.27 26.21 0.81
CA ILE A 36 10.42 26.20 -0.10
C ILE A 36 9.98 25.68 -1.48
N ALA A 37 9.19 24.60 -1.50
CA ALA A 37 8.61 24.06 -2.73
C ALA A 37 7.77 25.12 -3.48
N ALA A 38 6.91 25.83 -2.74
CA ALA A 38 6.08 26.90 -3.27
C ALA A 38 6.92 28.08 -3.80
N VAL A 39 7.94 28.52 -3.06
CA VAL A 39 8.85 29.61 -3.47
C VAL A 39 9.60 29.24 -4.76
N VAL A 40 10.14 28.03 -4.86
CA VAL A 40 10.90 27.61 -6.04
C VAL A 40 9.97 27.39 -7.24
N THR A 41 8.80 26.80 -7.03
CA THR A 41 7.75 26.63 -8.06
C THR A 41 7.32 27.99 -8.60
N PHE A 42 6.99 28.94 -7.72
CA PHE A 42 6.61 30.30 -8.08
C PHE A 42 7.73 31.05 -8.80
N GLY A 43 8.96 31.00 -8.29
CA GLY A 43 10.12 31.64 -8.92
C GLY A 43 10.44 31.07 -10.32
N THR A 44 10.27 29.75 -10.50
CA THR A 44 10.48 29.10 -11.79
C THR A 44 9.40 29.46 -12.80
N VAL A 45 8.12 29.46 -12.41
CA VAL A 45 7.01 29.91 -13.28
C VAL A 45 7.18 31.37 -13.64
N LEU A 46 7.47 32.23 -12.67
CA LEU A 46 7.65 33.66 -12.88
C LEU A 46 8.82 33.94 -13.84
N GLY A 47 9.95 33.26 -13.67
CA GLY A 47 11.11 33.39 -14.55
C GLY A 47 10.88 32.86 -15.97
N LEU A 48 10.05 31.84 -16.14
CA LEU A 48 9.70 31.28 -17.45
C LEU A 48 8.59 32.08 -18.17
N SER A 49 7.65 32.66 -17.42
CA SER A 49 6.55 33.49 -17.96
C SER A 49 6.99 34.92 -18.27
N LEU A 50 8.01 35.46 -17.59
CA LEU A 50 8.58 36.78 -17.85
C LEU A 50 9.78 36.69 -18.80
N GLY A 51 9.50 36.38 -20.06
CA GLY A 51 10.46 36.62 -21.13
C GLY A 51 10.66 38.13 -21.35
N ALA A 52 11.76 38.66 -20.81
CA ALA A 52 12.37 39.97 -21.10
C ALA A 52 11.70 41.27 -20.57
N SER A 53 12.51 41.97 -19.76
CA SER A 53 12.53 43.41 -19.43
C SER A 53 11.63 43.98 -18.32
N VAL A 54 12.33 44.43 -17.25
CA VAL A 54 12.16 45.71 -16.50
C VAL A 54 11.31 45.69 -15.20
N TYR A 55 12.06 45.61 -14.07
CA TYR A 55 11.86 46.01 -12.63
C TYR A 55 10.68 45.43 -11.83
N ASP A 56 10.82 44.85 -10.63
CA ASP A 56 11.95 44.63 -9.71
C ASP A 56 11.71 43.27 -9.00
N PRO A 57 12.49 42.22 -9.29
CA PRO A 57 12.28 40.87 -8.75
C PRO A 57 12.42 40.81 -7.22
N LEU A 58 13.16 41.75 -6.62
CA LEU A 58 13.36 41.79 -5.16
C LEU A 58 12.07 42.17 -4.42
N ILE A 59 11.21 43.02 -4.98
CA ILE A 59 9.96 43.43 -4.34
C ILE A 59 8.93 42.30 -4.36
N ALA A 60 8.83 41.56 -5.47
CA ALA A 60 7.92 40.42 -5.59
C ALA A 60 8.36 39.23 -4.73
N ILE A 61 9.66 38.94 -4.70
CA ILE A 61 10.25 37.91 -3.81
C ILE A 61 10.06 38.32 -2.34
N SER A 62 10.29 39.59 -1.99
CA SER A 62 10.10 40.09 -0.62
C SER A 62 8.63 40.06 -0.18
N ALA A 63 7.70 40.42 -1.07
CA ALA A 63 6.26 40.35 -0.80
C ALA A 63 5.78 38.90 -0.62
N ALA A 64 6.27 37.95 -1.43
CA ALA A 64 5.94 36.53 -1.32
C ALA A 64 6.51 35.89 -0.04
N LEU A 65 7.76 36.22 0.33
CA LEU A 65 8.39 35.78 1.58
C LEU A 65 7.67 36.36 2.81
N LEU A 66 7.26 37.64 2.75
CA LEU A 66 6.45 38.27 3.80
C LEU A 66 5.04 37.64 3.90
N LEU A 67 4.42 37.28 2.77
CA LEU A 67 3.11 36.62 2.74
C LEU A 67 3.16 35.21 3.34
N LEU A 68 4.19 34.43 3.03
CA LEU A 68 4.41 33.09 3.60
C LEU A 68 4.68 33.14 5.11
N PHE A 69 5.36 34.20 5.58
CA PHE A 69 5.55 34.45 7.00
C PHE A 69 4.23 34.81 7.71
N LEU A 70 3.37 35.61 7.07
CA LEU A 70 2.08 36.05 7.62
C LEU A 70 0.98 34.98 7.59
N LEU A 71 0.96 34.11 6.57
CA LEU A 71 -0.03 33.03 6.41
C LEU A 71 0.09 31.90 7.46
N ARG A 72 1.15 31.91 8.28
CA ARG A 72 1.33 30.98 9.41
C ARG A 72 0.25 31.10 10.49
N LYS A 73 -0.53 32.20 10.52
CA LYS A 73 -1.51 32.52 11.57
C LYS A 73 -2.98 32.52 11.14
N TYR A 74 -3.32 32.23 9.88
CA TYR A 74 -4.69 32.41 9.37
C TYR A 74 -5.46 31.10 9.20
N THR A 75 -6.78 31.15 9.45
CA THR A 75 -7.72 30.03 9.25
C THR A 75 -8.09 29.86 7.76
N LEU A 76 -8.61 28.68 7.39
CA LEU A 76 -8.88 28.22 6.01
C LEU A 76 -9.59 29.28 5.13
N GLY A 77 -10.58 30.00 5.69
CA GLY A 77 -11.33 31.03 4.96
C GLY A 77 -10.52 32.29 4.66
N GLN A 78 -9.62 32.69 5.56
CA GLN A 78 -8.81 33.91 5.41
C GLN A 78 -7.69 33.71 4.39
N GLY A 79 -7.10 32.50 4.31
CA GLY A 79 -6.13 32.15 3.28
C GLY A 79 -6.72 32.13 1.86
N ALA A 80 -7.95 31.61 1.72
CA ALA A 80 -8.67 31.57 0.44
C ALA A 80 -9.04 32.98 -0.07
N VAL A 81 -9.48 33.87 0.82
CA VAL A 81 -9.79 35.27 0.48
C VAL A 81 -8.54 36.03 0.03
N VAL A 82 -7.40 35.81 0.68
CA VAL A 82 -6.12 36.44 0.29
C VAL A 82 -5.62 35.90 -1.06
N ALA A 83 -5.69 34.58 -1.27
CA ALA A 83 -5.33 33.98 -2.57
C ALA A 83 -6.24 34.47 -3.70
N ALA A 84 -7.55 34.59 -3.47
CA ALA A 84 -8.49 35.15 -4.42
C ALA A 84 -8.24 36.64 -4.69
N ALA A 85 -7.95 37.44 -3.66
CA ALA A 85 -7.59 38.85 -3.82
C ALA A 85 -6.31 39.04 -4.64
N ILE A 86 -5.31 38.17 -4.45
CA ILE A 86 -4.07 38.20 -5.22
C ILE A 86 -4.31 37.76 -6.67
N ALA A 87 -5.10 36.70 -6.90
CA ALA A 87 -5.50 36.31 -8.25
C ALA A 87 -6.23 37.44 -8.97
N VAL A 88 -7.10 38.17 -8.27
CA VAL A 88 -7.79 39.36 -8.79
C VAL A 88 -6.81 40.52 -9.05
N ILE A 89 -5.85 40.80 -8.17
CA ILE A 89 -4.84 41.86 -8.37
C ILE A 89 -3.94 41.54 -9.56
N VAL A 90 -3.47 40.30 -9.68
CA VAL A 90 -2.65 39.83 -10.81
C VAL A 90 -3.46 39.92 -12.10
N TYR A 91 -4.71 39.42 -12.11
CA TYR A 91 -5.63 39.49 -13.25
C TYR A 91 -5.90 40.94 -13.69
N ARG A 92 -6.12 41.85 -12.72
CA ARG A 92 -6.39 43.27 -12.98
C ARG A 92 -5.16 43.99 -13.54
N ARG A 93 -3.96 43.70 -13.02
CA ARG A 93 -2.71 44.26 -13.57
C ARG A 93 -2.39 43.76 -14.96
N THR A 94 -2.68 42.50 -15.27
CA THR A 94 -2.47 41.93 -16.62
C THR A 94 -3.49 42.44 -17.65
N THR A 95 -4.70 42.82 -17.21
CA THR A 95 -5.73 43.44 -18.08
C THR A 95 -5.53 44.95 -18.26
N GLU A 96 -4.98 45.65 -17.27
CA GLU A 96 -4.59 47.08 -17.40
C GLU A 96 -3.37 47.28 -18.32
N THR A 97 -2.42 46.34 -18.34
CA THR A 97 -1.27 46.39 -19.27
C THR A 97 -1.66 46.09 -20.72
N THR A 98 -2.72 45.33 -20.96
CA THR A 98 -3.25 45.09 -22.32
C THR A 98 -4.09 46.27 -22.82
N SER A 99 -4.85 46.96 -21.95
CA SER A 99 -5.66 48.13 -22.33
C SER A 99 -4.84 49.40 -22.56
N THR A 100 -3.75 49.61 -21.83
CA THR A 100 -2.83 50.75 -22.08
C THR A 100 -2.03 50.60 -23.38
N SER A 101 -1.82 49.37 -23.87
CA SER A 101 -1.22 49.13 -25.19
C SER A 101 -2.16 49.40 -26.38
N LEU A 102 -3.49 49.35 -26.14
CA LEU A 102 -4.52 49.59 -27.15
C LEU A 102 -4.87 51.09 -27.32
N LEU A 103 -4.74 51.90 -26.28
CA LEU A 103 -5.05 53.34 -26.35
C LEU A 103 -3.92 54.21 -26.94
N GLY A 104 -2.70 53.67 -27.06
CA GLY A 104 -1.57 54.34 -27.72
C GLY A 104 -1.49 54.13 -29.24
N ALA A 105 -2.41 53.35 -29.83
CA ALA A 105 -2.33 52.91 -31.23
C ALA A 105 -3.59 53.27 -32.07
N CYS A 106 -4.34 54.30 -31.68
CA CYS A 106 -5.42 54.84 -32.51
C CYS A 106 -5.01 56.16 -33.18
N SER A 107 -4.16 56.06 -34.19
CA SER A 107 -4.04 57.03 -35.28
C SER A 107 -3.42 56.29 -36.46
N PHE A 108 -4.20 56.15 -37.53
CA PHE A 108 -3.93 55.44 -38.79
C PHE A 108 -4.33 53.95 -38.90
N CYS A 109 -4.99 53.69 -40.03
CA CYS A 109 -5.26 52.41 -40.71
C CYS A 109 -6.50 51.59 -40.33
N SER A 110 -7.52 51.79 -41.17
CA SER A 110 -8.28 50.78 -41.93
C SER A 110 -8.63 49.44 -41.26
N ALA A 111 -9.94 49.23 -41.17
CA ALA A 111 -10.65 47.97 -41.02
C ALA A 111 -9.91 46.75 -41.58
N SER A 112 -9.40 45.90 -40.68
CA SER A 112 -9.34 44.43 -40.77
C SER A 112 -8.71 43.89 -39.48
N CYS A 113 -9.20 42.74 -39.00
CA CYS A 113 -8.65 41.94 -37.89
C CYS A 113 -9.08 42.32 -36.46
N LEU A 114 -10.38 42.16 -36.18
CA LEU A 114 -10.82 41.66 -34.88
C LEU A 114 -10.72 40.13 -34.88
N THR A 115 -9.63 39.60 -34.33
CA THR A 115 -9.62 38.24 -33.77
C THR A 115 -9.12 38.36 -32.34
N PRO A 116 -9.90 37.96 -31.32
CA PRO A 116 -9.49 38.08 -29.94
C PRO A 116 -8.46 36.99 -29.65
N SER A 117 -7.16 37.32 -29.73
CA SER A 117 -6.09 36.40 -29.34
C SER A 117 -5.73 36.60 -27.88
N LEU A 118 -6.49 35.98 -26.96
CA LEU A 118 -6.08 35.77 -25.57
C LEU A 118 -6.73 34.48 -25.04
N PRO A 119 -5.95 33.38 -24.95
CA PRO A 119 -6.17 32.46 -23.82
C PRO A 119 -4.92 31.73 -23.24
N HIS A 120 -3.72 31.86 -23.83
CA HIS A 120 -2.61 30.93 -23.50
C HIS A 120 -1.76 31.35 -22.28
N ALA A 121 -1.56 32.65 -22.04
CA ALA A 121 -0.87 33.14 -20.82
C ALA A 121 -1.73 32.95 -19.56
N ASP A 122 -3.05 32.98 -19.71
CA ASP A 122 -4.01 32.76 -18.63
C ASP A 122 -3.98 31.31 -18.13
N THR A 123 -3.85 30.35 -19.05
CA THR A 123 -3.86 28.92 -18.70
C THR A 123 -2.64 28.52 -17.84
N GLN A 124 -1.45 29.05 -18.14
CA GLN A 124 -0.23 28.77 -17.37
C GLN A 124 -0.31 29.35 -15.95
N THR A 125 -0.79 30.58 -15.83
CA THR A 125 -0.96 31.27 -14.54
C THR A 125 -2.00 30.55 -13.68
N VAL A 126 -3.11 30.13 -14.28
CA VAL A 126 -4.15 29.33 -13.62
C VAL A 126 -3.58 28.00 -13.15
N LEU A 127 -2.85 27.26 -13.99
CA LEU A 127 -2.27 25.98 -13.61
C LEU A 127 -1.24 26.13 -12.48
N ALA A 128 -0.39 27.15 -12.51
CA ALA A 128 0.58 27.42 -11.44
C ALA A 128 -0.10 27.77 -10.11
N CYS A 129 -1.17 28.59 -10.15
CA CYS A 129 -1.96 28.91 -8.96
C CYS A 129 -2.68 27.66 -8.42
N VAL A 130 -3.28 26.86 -9.31
CA VAL A 130 -3.94 25.59 -8.94
C VAL A 130 -2.94 24.62 -8.32
N LEU A 131 -1.73 24.51 -8.86
CA LEU A 131 -0.66 23.66 -8.33
C LEU A 131 -0.15 24.14 -6.96
N LEU A 132 -0.04 25.46 -6.74
CA LEU A 132 0.33 26.01 -5.43
C LEU A 132 -0.75 25.75 -4.38
N VAL A 133 -2.01 25.99 -4.73
CA VAL A 133 -3.17 25.68 -3.86
C VAL A 133 -3.24 24.18 -3.59
N TRP A 134 -3.06 23.34 -4.61
CA TRP A 134 -3.03 21.89 -4.48
C TRP A 134 -1.91 21.41 -3.56
N THR A 135 -0.70 21.93 -3.75
CA THR A 135 0.47 21.60 -2.92
C THR A 135 0.24 22.03 -1.48
N TRP A 136 -0.33 23.22 -1.25
CA TRP A 136 -0.70 23.68 0.09
C TRP A 136 -1.77 22.80 0.73
N LEU A 137 -2.83 22.42 0.01
CA LEU A 137 -3.88 21.54 0.53
C LEU A 137 -3.34 20.14 0.89
N CYS A 138 -2.47 19.58 0.04
CA CYS A 138 -1.78 18.33 0.31
C CYS A 138 -0.87 18.43 1.55
N ALA A 139 -0.11 19.52 1.67
CA ALA A 139 0.81 19.75 2.79
C ALA A 139 0.08 20.03 4.12
N ALA A 140 -1.03 20.76 4.08
CA ALA A 140 -1.85 21.09 5.24
C ALA A 140 -2.62 19.87 5.78
N ARG A 141 -2.58 18.71 5.10
CA ARG A 141 -3.31 17.48 5.44
C ARG A 141 -4.81 17.68 5.63
N VAL A 142 -5.36 18.79 5.14
CA VAL A 142 -6.80 19.04 5.01
C VAL A 142 -7.41 18.06 3.99
N TRP A 143 -6.56 17.42 3.18
CA TRP A 143 -6.93 16.62 2.02
C TRP A 143 -6.55 15.13 2.11
N ILE A 144 -7.10 14.37 3.04
CA ILE A 144 -7.15 12.91 2.93
C ILE A 144 -8.48 12.42 3.55
N PRO A 145 -9.46 11.92 2.75
CA PRO A 145 -10.72 11.44 3.31
C PRO A 145 -10.60 10.16 4.15
N ALA A 146 -9.41 9.57 4.25
CA ALA A 146 -9.16 8.36 5.01
C ALA A 146 -9.23 8.63 6.52
N ARG A 147 -10.19 7.98 7.17
CA ARG A 147 -10.37 7.98 8.62
C ARG A 147 -10.31 6.56 9.15
N LEU A 148 -9.71 6.40 10.32
CA LEU A 148 -9.62 5.12 11.03
C LEU A 148 -11.01 4.59 11.41
N GLU A 149 -11.91 5.48 11.84
CA GLU A 149 -13.31 5.15 12.12
C GLU A 149 -14.01 4.57 10.88
N THR A 150 -13.86 5.21 9.72
CA THR A 150 -14.42 4.71 8.46
C THR A 150 -13.80 3.38 8.04
N LEU A 151 -12.48 3.21 8.22
CA LEU A 151 -11.83 1.93 7.97
C LEU A 151 -12.41 0.82 8.85
N THR A 152 -12.58 1.09 10.14
CA THR A 152 -13.14 0.16 11.13
C THR A 152 -14.57 -0.23 10.76
N GLN A 153 -15.40 0.73 10.35
CA GLN A 153 -16.75 0.46 9.89
C GLN A 153 -16.76 -0.43 8.62
N ILE A 154 -15.94 -0.10 7.63
CA ILE A 154 -15.82 -0.89 6.39
C ILE A 154 -15.36 -2.32 6.68
N GLU A 155 -14.37 -2.48 7.56
CA GLU A 155 -13.86 -3.79 7.97
C GLU A 155 -14.96 -4.61 8.68
N ASN A 156 -15.72 -3.98 9.57
CA ASN A 156 -16.88 -4.59 10.22
C ASN A 156 -17.96 -5.01 9.19
N ASP A 157 -18.24 -4.18 8.18
CA ASP A 157 -19.21 -4.49 7.13
C ASP A 157 -18.75 -5.69 6.27
N LEU A 158 -17.44 -5.82 6.00
CA LEU A 158 -16.88 -7.02 5.36
C LEU A 158 -17.15 -8.27 6.20
N TYR A 159 -16.93 -8.21 7.51
CA TYR A 159 -17.15 -9.35 8.41
C TYR A 159 -18.62 -9.70 8.59
N LYS A 160 -19.52 -8.73 8.80
CA LYS A 160 -20.96 -8.98 8.91
C LYS A 160 -21.53 -9.70 7.69
N SER A 161 -20.94 -9.49 6.52
CA SER A 161 -21.37 -10.17 5.30
C SER A 161 -20.92 -11.64 5.18
N LYS A 162 -20.02 -12.11 6.05
CA LYS A 162 -19.38 -13.45 5.97
C LYS A 162 -19.41 -14.27 7.25
N LEU A 163 -19.42 -13.61 8.40
CA LEU A 163 -19.40 -14.25 9.71
C LEU A 163 -20.80 -14.41 10.26
N VAL A 164 -21.13 -15.64 10.62
CA VAL A 164 -22.34 -15.99 11.40
C VAL A 164 -22.00 -16.12 12.87
N THR A 165 -20.78 -16.56 13.17
CA THR A 165 -20.25 -16.67 14.54
C THR A 165 -20.03 -15.27 15.10
N PRO A 166 -20.46 -14.98 16.35
CA PRO A 166 -20.11 -13.74 17.02
C PRO A 166 -18.59 -13.53 17.03
N TYR A 167 -18.14 -12.31 16.78
CA TYR A 167 -16.71 -11.98 16.72
C TYR A 167 -16.44 -10.67 17.43
N SER A 168 -15.18 -10.43 17.80
CA SER A 168 -14.73 -9.15 18.35
C SER A 168 -13.73 -8.46 17.42
N MET A 169 -13.67 -7.14 17.53
CA MET A 169 -12.77 -6.26 16.78
C MET A 169 -12.08 -5.32 17.77
N ASP A 170 -10.99 -5.79 18.36
CA ASP A 170 -10.30 -5.11 19.46
C ASP A 170 -8.95 -4.53 19.01
N ILE A 171 -8.39 -3.64 19.84
CA ILE A 171 -6.98 -3.24 19.77
C ILE A 171 -6.31 -3.81 21.00
N VAL A 172 -5.42 -4.78 20.81
CA VAL A 172 -4.75 -5.47 21.90
C VAL A 172 -3.27 -5.17 21.83
N ALA A 173 -2.71 -4.59 22.90
CA ALA A 173 -1.32 -4.13 22.93
C ALA A 173 -0.92 -3.26 21.71
N GLY A 174 -1.85 -2.43 21.23
CA GLY A 174 -1.64 -1.57 20.06
C GLY A 174 -1.83 -2.25 18.70
N LEU A 175 -2.13 -3.56 18.64
CA LEU A 175 -2.37 -4.28 17.40
C LEU A 175 -3.86 -4.50 17.13
N GLY A 176 -4.28 -4.15 15.91
CA GLY A 176 -5.63 -4.38 15.40
C GLY A 176 -5.91 -5.89 15.35
N THR A 177 -6.88 -6.34 16.13
CA THR A 177 -7.18 -7.75 16.34
C THR A 177 -8.62 -8.05 15.93
N VAL A 178 -8.81 -9.20 15.30
CA VAL A 178 -10.13 -9.80 15.08
C VAL A 178 -10.11 -11.18 15.69
N HIS A 179 -11.04 -11.46 16.59
CA HIS A 179 -11.20 -12.77 17.21
C HIS A 179 -12.53 -13.38 16.78
N VAL A 180 -12.46 -14.60 16.23
CA VAL A 180 -13.62 -15.42 15.93
C VAL A 180 -13.50 -16.71 16.74
N PRO A 181 -14.30 -16.87 17.81
CA PRO A 181 -14.26 -18.04 18.67
C PRO A 181 -14.53 -19.33 17.89
N TYR A 182 -13.95 -20.42 18.38
CA TYR A 182 -14.26 -21.75 17.87
C TYR A 182 -15.77 -22.04 17.90
N CYS A 183 -16.30 -22.51 16.78
CA CYS A 183 -17.73 -22.79 16.60
C CYS A 183 -18.01 -24.16 15.95
N GLY A 184 -17.03 -25.07 15.97
CA GLY A 184 -17.25 -26.45 15.51
C GLY A 184 -18.11 -27.26 16.48
N ASP A 185 -18.65 -28.40 16.00
CA ASP A 185 -19.55 -29.24 16.79
C ASP A 185 -18.90 -29.71 18.09
N ALA A 186 -19.52 -29.32 19.20
CA ALA A 186 -19.10 -29.61 20.58
C ALA A 186 -19.49 -31.02 21.06
N THR A 187 -20.01 -31.90 20.18
CA THR A 187 -20.60 -33.19 20.57
C THR A 187 -19.59 -34.27 20.95
N ASP A 188 -18.31 -33.92 21.04
CA ASP A 188 -17.22 -34.86 21.32
C ASP A 188 -16.55 -34.40 22.62
N ASP A 189 -17.17 -34.71 23.76
CA ASP A 189 -16.71 -34.40 25.14
C ASP A 189 -15.28 -34.90 25.44
N ALA A 190 -14.69 -35.68 24.54
CA ALA A 190 -13.30 -36.14 24.58
C ALA A 190 -12.30 -35.17 23.93
N ARG A 191 -12.73 -34.04 23.33
CA ARG A 191 -11.81 -33.11 22.65
C ARG A 191 -11.09 -32.20 23.64
N LEU A 192 -9.76 -32.17 23.49
CA LEU A 192 -8.90 -31.09 23.98
C LEU A 192 -9.46 -29.72 23.55
N PRO A 193 -9.19 -28.63 24.29
CA PRO A 193 -9.61 -27.30 23.88
C PRO A 193 -9.21 -27.02 22.41
N PRO A 194 -10.04 -26.29 21.65
CA PRO A 194 -9.75 -26.01 20.25
C PRO A 194 -8.40 -25.29 20.14
N MET A 195 -7.57 -25.70 19.18
CA MET A 195 -6.28 -25.05 18.95
C MET A 195 -6.48 -23.59 18.51
N THR A 196 -5.59 -22.73 18.98
CA THR A 196 -5.54 -21.35 18.53
C THR A 196 -4.85 -21.23 17.18
N LEU A 197 -5.46 -20.51 16.24
CA LEU A 197 -4.88 -20.14 14.94
C LEU A 197 -4.69 -18.63 14.87
N VAL A 198 -3.45 -18.18 14.67
CA VAL A 198 -3.10 -16.78 14.48
C VAL A 198 -2.76 -16.52 13.01
N LEU A 199 -3.45 -15.57 12.39
CA LEU A 199 -3.30 -15.18 10.98
C LEU A 199 -2.65 -13.80 10.87
N VAL A 200 -1.51 -13.73 10.17
CA VAL A 200 -0.75 -12.49 9.91
C VAL A 200 -0.74 -12.21 8.41
N HIS A 201 -1.23 -11.04 8.04
CA HIS A 201 -1.41 -10.64 6.63
C HIS A 201 -0.08 -10.25 5.93
N GLY A 202 -0.14 -10.01 4.62
CA GLY A 202 1.00 -9.55 3.81
C GLY A 202 1.11 -8.03 3.64
N TYR A 203 2.12 -7.56 2.88
CA TYR A 203 2.32 -6.14 2.60
C TYR A 203 1.11 -5.51 1.87
N GLY A 204 0.64 -4.37 2.37
CA GLY A 204 -0.49 -3.65 1.78
C GLY A 204 -1.84 -4.33 1.95
N ALA A 205 -1.92 -5.40 2.73
CA ALA A 205 -3.17 -6.01 3.18
C ALA A 205 -3.56 -5.47 4.57
N GLY A 206 -4.51 -6.13 5.22
CA GLY A 206 -4.89 -5.99 6.62
C GLY A 206 -5.85 -7.12 6.99
N ASN A 207 -6.46 -7.09 8.17
CA ASN A 207 -7.30 -8.21 8.62
C ASN A 207 -8.52 -8.46 7.73
N GLY A 208 -9.05 -7.44 7.05
CA GLY A 208 -10.21 -7.57 6.15
C GLY A 208 -10.01 -8.57 4.99
N PHE A 209 -8.77 -8.90 4.64
CA PHE A 209 -8.48 -9.88 3.57
C PHE A 209 -8.81 -11.32 3.99
N TRP A 210 -8.92 -11.59 5.29
CA TRP A 210 -9.27 -12.91 5.83
C TRP A 210 -10.78 -13.16 5.88
N ALA A 211 -11.63 -12.16 5.56
CA ALA A 211 -13.08 -12.21 5.79
C ALA A 211 -13.75 -13.49 5.25
N HIS A 212 -13.37 -13.96 4.06
CA HIS A 212 -13.92 -15.17 3.42
C HIS A 212 -13.38 -16.49 3.98
N SER A 213 -12.36 -16.44 4.83
CA SER A 213 -11.74 -17.63 5.45
C SER A 213 -12.14 -17.80 6.92
N LEU A 214 -12.31 -16.70 7.65
CA LEU A 214 -12.48 -16.71 9.11
C LEU A 214 -13.60 -17.64 9.60
N GLN A 215 -14.80 -17.58 9.01
CA GLN A 215 -15.93 -18.43 9.43
C GLN A 215 -15.65 -19.93 9.25
N GLN A 216 -14.97 -20.31 8.18
CA GLN A 216 -14.65 -21.72 7.95
C GLN A 216 -13.52 -22.19 8.87
N MET A 217 -12.53 -21.33 9.14
CA MET A 217 -11.46 -21.64 10.08
C MET A 217 -11.98 -21.80 11.52
N ALA A 218 -12.94 -20.97 11.93
CA ALA A 218 -13.55 -21.02 13.25
C ALA A 218 -14.25 -22.37 13.56
N LYS A 219 -14.63 -23.15 12.55
CA LYS A 219 -15.15 -24.51 12.74
C LYS A 219 -14.09 -25.51 13.22
N HIS A 220 -12.81 -25.16 13.12
CA HIS A 220 -11.67 -26.02 13.42
C HIS A 220 -10.72 -25.43 14.48
N PHE A 221 -10.70 -24.10 14.62
CA PHE A 221 -9.75 -23.38 15.48
C PHE A 221 -10.44 -22.26 16.26
N ASP A 222 -9.81 -21.81 17.35
CA ASP A 222 -10.04 -20.50 17.93
C ASP A 222 -9.19 -19.47 17.16
N VAL A 223 -9.82 -18.57 16.38
CA VAL A 223 -9.13 -17.84 15.31
C VAL A 223 -8.87 -16.39 15.68
N TYR A 224 -7.61 -15.97 15.62
CA TYR A 224 -7.19 -14.58 15.71
C TYR A 224 -6.58 -14.14 14.37
N ALA A 225 -7.05 -13.02 13.82
CA ALA A 225 -6.33 -12.28 12.80
C ALA A 225 -5.73 -11.03 13.43
N VAL A 226 -4.44 -10.80 13.19
CA VAL A 226 -3.70 -9.69 13.79
C VAL A 226 -3.00 -8.87 12.72
N GLU A 227 -3.19 -7.56 12.80
CA GLU A 227 -2.44 -6.59 12.03
C GLU A 227 -1.15 -6.25 12.75
N TRP A 228 -0.07 -6.08 11.99
CA TRP A 228 1.16 -5.56 12.55
C TRP A 228 1.14 -4.03 12.64
N ASN A 229 2.04 -3.49 13.45
CA ASN A 229 2.18 -2.06 13.67
C ASN A 229 2.12 -1.24 12.38
N GLY A 230 1.31 -0.20 12.40
CA GLY A 230 1.20 0.77 11.33
C GLY A 230 0.35 0.38 10.13
N ILE A 231 -0.39 -0.72 10.22
CA ILE A 231 -1.39 -1.15 9.24
C ILE A 231 -2.77 -1.23 9.88
N GLY A 232 -3.79 -0.91 9.08
CA GLY A 232 -5.19 -1.05 9.46
C GLY A 232 -5.54 -0.30 10.74
N ARG A 233 -6.12 -1.01 11.69
CA ARG A 233 -6.53 -0.55 13.02
C ARG A 233 -5.42 -0.54 14.06
N SER A 234 -4.23 -1.06 13.74
CA SER A 234 -3.08 -1.01 14.65
C SER A 234 -2.57 0.42 14.83
N ASP A 235 -1.93 0.63 15.98
CA ASP A 235 -1.17 1.83 16.30
C ASP A 235 -0.15 2.14 15.21
N ARG A 236 0.13 3.42 15.02
CA ARG A 236 0.99 3.91 13.93
C ARG A 236 2.23 4.65 14.45
N PRO A 237 3.15 3.95 15.14
CA PRO A 237 4.39 4.56 15.63
C PRO A 237 5.30 5.02 14.49
N ALA A 238 6.35 5.78 14.83
CA ALA A 238 7.30 6.26 13.83
C ALA A 238 7.92 5.08 13.04
N PRO A 239 7.97 5.14 11.70
CA PRO A 239 8.44 4.00 10.91
C PRO A 239 9.91 3.65 11.22
N PRO A 240 10.25 2.34 11.31
CA PRO A 240 11.63 1.91 11.50
C PRO A 240 12.47 2.22 10.25
N LYS A 241 13.76 2.48 10.45
CA LYS A 241 14.71 2.84 9.38
C LYS A 241 15.69 1.73 9.05
N THR A 242 16.00 0.86 10.02
CA THR A 242 16.92 -0.27 9.85
C THR A 242 16.19 -1.60 9.96
N TYR A 243 16.85 -2.69 9.56
CA TYR A 243 16.31 -4.04 9.73
C TYR A 243 16.08 -4.37 11.21
N ASP A 244 17.06 -4.10 12.07
CA ASP A 244 16.98 -4.45 13.50
C ASP A 244 15.91 -3.62 14.24
N GLU A 245 15.75 -2.34 13.90
CA GLU A 245 14.61 -1.54 14.39
C GLU A 245 13.27 -2.13 13.94
N ALA A 246 13.21 -2.62 12.70
CA ALA A 246 11.99 -3.17 12.14
C ALA A 246 11.63 -4.54 12.75
N GLU A 247 12.62 -5.35 13.15
CA GLU A 247 12.37 -6.58 13.93
C GLU A 247 11.69 -6.28 15.26
N VAL A 248 12.16 -5.28 16.01
CA VAL A 248 11.48 -4.84 17.25
C VAL A 248 10.08 -4.30 16.92
N PHE A 249 9.97 -3.52 15.85
CA PHE A 249 8.73 -2.87 15.45
C PHE A 249 7.61 -3.86 15.03
N PHE A 250 7.95 -4.97 14.38
CA PHE A 250 6.97 -5.92 13.84
C PHE A 250 6.88 -7.22 14.66
N VAL A 251 8.00 -7.77 15.12
CA VAL A 251 8.06 -9.09 15.78
C VAL A 251 7.86 -8.96 17.29
N ALA A 252 8.55 -8.03 17.95
CA ALA A 252 8.39 -7.85 19.41
C ALA A 252 7.00 -7.32 19.80
N SER A 253 6.35 -6.55 18.91
CA SER A 253 4.95 -6.17 19.09
C SER A 253 4.00 -7.37 19.06
N LEU A 254 4.28 -8.37 18.21
CA LEU A 254 3.49 -9.60 18.15
C LEU A 254 3.63 -10.42 19.45
N GLU A 255 4.82 -10.44 20.05
CA GLU A 255 5.04 -11.06 21.36
C GLU A 255 4.30 -10.33 22.49
N THR A 256 4.33 -9.00 22.47
CA THR A 256 3.60 -8.17 23.46
C THR A 256 2.09 -8.39 23.33
N TRP A 257 1.58 -8.48 22.09
CA TRP A 257 0.19 -8.84 21.79
C TRP A 257 -0.19 -10.23 22.28
N ARG A 258 0.64 -11.24 21.99
CA ARG A 258 0.43 -12.63 22.45
C ARG A 258 0.31 -12.68 23.97
N HIS A 259 1.25 -12.04 24.67
CA HIS A 259 1.27 -12.00 26.13
C HIS A 259 0.02 -11.31 26.70
N ALA A 260 -0.44 -10.22 26.08
CA ALA A 260 -1.65 -9.50 26.51
C ALA A 260 -2.93 -10.35 26.37
N LEU A 261 -2.99 -11.26 25.40
CA LEU A 261 -4.07 -12.23 25.23
C LEU A 261 -3.91 -13.50 26.08
N GLY A 262 -2.75 -13.71 26.70
CA GLY A 262 -2.46 -14.94 27.43
C GLY A 262 -2.35 -16.19 26.56
N LEU A 263 -2.04 -16.04 25.26
CA LEU A 263 -1.90 -17.18 24.34
C LEU A 263 -0.58 -17.90 24.59
N ASP A 264 -0.62 -19.14 25.07
CA ASP A 264 0.60 -19.91 25.33
C ASP A 264 1.19 -20.50 24.04
N ARG A 265 0.46 -21.40 23.38
CA ARG A 265 0.90 -22.05 22.14
C ARG A 265 -0.19 -21.97 21.08
N PHE A 266 0.21 -21.72 19.83
CA PHE A 266 -0.72 -21.59 18.72
C PHE A 266 -0.11 -21.97 17.37
N VAL A 267 -0.98 -22.26 16.41
CA VAL A 267 -0.65 -22.33 14.99
C VAL A 267 -0.47 -20.92 14.47
N LEU A 268 0.67 -20.63 13.85
CA LEU A 268 0.99 -19.30 13.34
C LEU A 268 1.09 -19.31 11.82
N CYS A 269 0.22 -18.56 11.15
CA CYS A 269 0.17 -18.45 9.70
C CYS A 269 0.55 -17.06 9.24
N GLY A 270 1.51 -16.95 8.32
CA GLY A 270 1.92 -15.69 7.70
C GLY A 270 1.73 -15.72 6.19
N HIS A 271 1.03 -14.73 5.65
CA HIS A 271 0.85 -14.55 4.20
C HIS A 271 1.89 -13.61 3.60
N SER A 272 2.56 -13.99 2.51
CA SER A 272 3.47 -13.10 1.78
C SER A 272 4.58 -12.56 2.69
N MET A 273 4.70 -11.23 2.84
CA MET A 273 5.62 -10.61 3.78
C MET A 273 5.32 -10.97 5.25
N GLY A 274 4.07 -11.34 5.56
CA GLY A 274 3.63 -12.10 6.74
C GLY A 274 4.59 -13.20 7.13
N GLY A 275 4.97 -14.01 6.14
CA GLY A 275 5.88 -15.14 6.29
C GLY A 275 7.21 -14.78 6.93
N ILE A 276 7.75 -13.58 6.64
CA ILE A 276 9.03 -13.14 7.22
C ILE A 276 8.87 -12.91 8.72
N PHE A 277 7.86 -12.15 9.14
CA PHE A 277 7.69 -11.81 10.55
C PHE A 277 7.26 -13.00 11.39
N VAL A 278 6.39 -13.87 10.89
CA VAL A 278 6.01 -15.08 11.62
C VAL A 278 7.16 -16.09 11.72
N THR A 279 8.04 -16.15 10.72
CA THR A 279 9.24 -16.98 10.80
C THR A 279 10.20 -16.45 11.84
N ASN A 280 10.48 -15.13 11.82
CA ASN A 280 11.33 -14.50 12.82
C ASN A 280 10.76 -14.65 14.24
N PHE A 281 9.44 -14.48 14.40
CA PHE A 281 8.75 -14.76 15.65
C PHE A 281 8.96 -16.20 16.11
N ALA A 282 8.74 -17.18 15.24
CA ALA A 282 8.88 -18.59 15.58
C ALA A 282 10.32 -18.96 15.99
N ILE A 283 11.33 -18.34 15.36
CA ILE A 283 12.74 -18.55 15.72
C ILE A 283 13.09 -17.92 17.08
N LEU A 284 12.55 -16.74 17.38
CA LEU A 284 12.81 -16.03 18.64
C LEU A 284 12.00 -16.58 19.82
N HIS A 285 10.82 -17.12 19.55
CA HIS A 285 9.85 -17.60 20.54
C HIS A 285 9.39 -19.04 20.24
N PRO A 286 10.32 -20.00 20.10
CA PRO A 286 10.05 -21.36 19.63
C PRO A 286 9.02 -22.13 20.48
N GLN A 287 8.99 -21.86 21.79
CA GLN A 287 8.11 -22.51 22.74
C GLN A 287 6.62 -22.20 22.51
N HIS A 288 6.30 -21.09 21.84
CA HIS A 288 4.92 -20.61 21.64
C HIS A 288 4.31 -21.04 20.30
N VAL A 289 5.06 -21.75 19.45
CA VAL A 289 4.59 -22.16 18.12
C VAL A 289 4.30 -23.66 18.09
N GLU A 290 3.08 -24.01 17.68
CA GLU A 290 2.69 -25.41 17.45
C GLU A 290 2.92 -25.84 16.01
N HIS A 291 2.69 -24.94 15.06
CA HIS A 291 2.89 -25.18 13.63
C HIS A 291 3.09 -23.83 12.92
N LEU A 292 4.15 -23.70 12.15
CA LEU A 292 4.40 -22.54 11.29
C LEU A 292 3.85 -22.76 9.87
N ILE A 293 2.91 -21.93 9.45
CA ILE A 293 2.29 -21.98 8.12
C ILE A 293 2.71 -20.75 7.31
N LEU A 294 3.31 -20.99 6.15
CA LEU A 294 3.83 -19.98 5.27
C LEU A 294 3.02 -19.98 3.97
N ALA A 295 2.11 -19.02 3.87
CA ALA A 295 1.17 -18.89 2.75
C ALA A 295 1.74 -17.92 1.71
N SER A 296 2.22 -18.46 0.58
CA SER A 296 2.90 -17.74 -0.50
C SER A 296 3.97 -16.76 0.05
N PRO A 297 4.90 -17.23 0.90
CA PRO A 297 5.79 -16.36 1.66
C PRO A 297 6.79 -15.61 0.76
N ALA A 298 7.06 -14.36 1.12
CA ALA A 298 8.20 -13.62 0.59
C ALA A 298 9.50 -14.07 1.26
N GLY A 299 10.64 -13.80 0.64
CA GLY A 299 11.95 -13.92 1.28
C GLY A 299 12.47 -15.34 1.48
N VAL A 300 11.89 -16.37 0.84
CA VAL A 300 12.35 -17.75 1.04
C VAL A 300 13.75 -17.96 0.47
N GLY A 301 13.94 -17.63 -0.80
CA GLY A 301 15.18 -17.83 -1.52
C GLY A 301 16.20 -16.71 -1.31
N LEU A 302 17.47 -17.03 -1.60
CA LEU A 302 18.53 -16.04 -1.70
C LEU A 302 18.18 -14.94 -2.73
N PRO A 303 18.69 -13.70 -2.53
CA PRO A 303 18.56 -12.64 -3.52
C PRO A 303 19.07 -13.11 -4.89
N PRO A 304 18.40 -12.72 -5.99
CA PRO A 304 18.87 -13.08 -7.32
C PRO A 304 20.27 -12.48 -7.56
N PRO A 305 21.22 -13.24 -8.15
CA PRO A 305 22.63 -12.83 -8.26
C PRO A 305 22.85 -11.59 -9.11
N SER A 306 21.91 -11.28 -10.01
CA SER A 306 21.92 -10.02 -10.74
C SER A 306 20.50 -9.51 -11.04
N PRO A 307 20.25 -8.20 -10.92
CA PRO A 307 19.00 -7.61 -11.37
C PRO A 307 18.84 -7.80 -12.90
N PRO A 308 17.66 -8.19 -13.43
CA PRO A 308 17.45 -8.30 -14.86
C PRO A 308 17.80 -6.98 -15.58
N THR A 309 18.60 -7.08 -16.63
CA THR A 309 19.20 -5.96 -17.38
C THR A 309 18.17 -5.22 -18.23
N ASN A 310 17.18 -5.93 -18.81
CA ASN A 310 16.12 -5.33 -19.59
C ASN A 310 14.80 -5.28 -18.81
N ARG A 311 14.42 -4.09 -18.33
CA ARG A 311 13.17 -3.87 -17.60
C ARG A 311 12.28 -2.86 -18.32
N PRO A 312 10.97 -3.11 -18.43
CA PRO A 312 10.05 -2.15 -19.00
C PRO A 312 10.09 -0.84 -18.19
N LEU A 313 9.89 0.30 -18.84
CA LEU A 313 10.00 1.64 -18.24
C LEU A 313 9.20 1.76 -16.93
N ARG A 314 7.96 1.25 -16.90
CA ARG A 314 7.12 1.22 -15.70
C ARG A 314 7.80 0.56 -14.48
N ARG A 315 8.56 -0.52 -14.71
CA ARG A 315 9.27 -1.25 -13.65
C ARG A 315 10.52 -0.49 -13.21
N ARG A 316 11.18 0.24 -14.12
CA ARG A 316 12.31 1.13 -13.79
C ARG A 316 11.85 2.30 -12.92
N ILE A 317 10.73 2.93 -13.28
CA ILE A 317 10.13 4.02 -12.50
C ILE A 317 9.75 3.51 -11.11
N PHE A 318 9.02 2.40 -11.03
CA PHE A 318 8.67 1.80 -9.73
C PHE A 318 9.89 1.53 -8.84
N LEU A 319 10.94 0.92 -9.39
CA LEU A 319 12.18 0.66 -8.63
C LEU A 319 12.90 1.96 -8.23
N ALA A 320 12.84 3.01 -9.04
CA ALA A 320 13.40 4.32 -8.68
C ALA A 320 12.65 4.94 -7.48
N PHE A 321 11.32 4.86 -7.44
CA PHE A 321 10.53 5.30 -6.30
C PHE A 321 10.92 4.54 -5.02
N LEU A 322 11.10 3.23 -5.11
CA LEU A 322 11.53 2.43 -3.97
C LEU A 322 12.90 2.85 -3.46
N ARG A 323 13.86 3.13 -4.35
CA ARG A 323 15.21 3.61 -3.99
C ARG A 323 15.19 4.99 -3.31
N LEU A 324 14.19 5.81 -3.61
CA LEU A 324 13.97 7.11 -2.99
C LEU A 324 13.19 7.01 -1.67
N GLY A 325 12.88 5.81 -1.18
CA GLY A 325 12.13 5.61 0.07
C GLY A 325 10.65 5.99 -0.02
N ILE A 326 10.10 5.98 -1.24
CA ILE A 326 8.70 6.34 -1.54
C ILE A 326 7.87 5.07 -1.74
N PRO A 327 7.03 4.68 -0.77
CA PRO A 327 6.20 3.49 -0.92
C PRO A 327 5.00 3.79 -1.82
N PRO A 328 4.38 2.76 -2.44
CA PRO A 328 3.19 2.94 -3.30
C PRO A 328 2.05 3.69 -2.59
N MET A 329 1.84 3.43 -1.31
CA MET A 329 0.84 4.09 -0.46
C MET A 329 1.04 5.60 -0.37
N ALA A 330 2.29 6.07 -0.48
CA ALA A 330 2.61 7.48 -0.48
C ALA A 330 2.03 8.19 -1.73
N VAL A 331 2.00 7.50 -2.88
CA VAL A 331 1.35 8.01 -4.09
C VAL A 331 -0.16 8.16 -3.88
N ILE A 332 -0.81 7.21 -3.22
CA ILE A 332 -2.24 7.26 -2.91
C ILE A 332 -2.58 8.47 -2.03
N ARG A 333 -1.75 8.74 -1.02
CA ARG A 333 -1.90 9.93 -0.17
C ARG A 333 -1.62 11.23 -0.94
N PHE A 334 -0.63 11.22 -1.83
CA PHE A 334 -0.26 12.39 -2.63
C PHE A 334 -1.39 12.82 -3.58
N VAL A 335 -2.12 11.86 -4.18
CA VAL A 335 -3.22 12.19 -5.11
C VAL A 335 -4.51 12.63 -4.42
N GLY A 336 -4.56 12.72 -3.09
CA GLY A 336 -5.65 13.32 -2.33
C GLY A 336 -7.05 12.73 -2.63
N PRO A 337 -8.02 13.51 -3.16
CA PRO A 337 -9.42 13.10 -3.34
C PRO A 337 -9.56 12.04 -4.43
N PHE A 338 -8.58 11.98 -5.33
CA PHE A 338 -8.56 11.05 -6.44
C PHE A 338 -7.99 9.70 -5.99
N GLY A 339 -7.47 9.59 -4.75
CA GLY A 339 -6.96 8.35 -4.17
C GLY A 339 -7.94 7.18 -4.25
N PRO A 340 -9.22 7.32 -3.84
CA PRO A 340 -10.22 6.26 -3.99
C PRO A 340 -10.41 5.83 -5.45
N HIS A 341 -10.44 6.78 -6.39
CA HIS A 341 -10.57 6.49 -7.83
C HIS A 341 -9.33 5.79 -8.37
N LEU A 342 -8.13 6.18 -7.93
CA LEU A 342 -6.87 5.55 -8.32
C LEU A 342 -6.79 4.10 -7.80
N VAL A 343 -7.21 3.87 -6.55
CA VAL A 343 -7.30 2.51 -5.98
C VAL A 343 -8.30 1.67 -6.78
N ARG A 344 -9.51 2.17 -7.05
CA ARG A 344 -10.50 1.46 -7.86
C ARG A 344 -9.96 1.12 -9.25
N TRP A 345 -9.39 2.10 -9.96
CA TRP A 345 -8.79 1.88 -11.26
C TRP A 345 -7.71 0.80 -11.22
N PHE A 346 -6.83 0.84 -10.22
CA PHE A 346 -5.77 -0.15 -10.04
C PHE A 346 -6.33 -1.56 -9.76
N ILE A 347 -7.31 -1.68 -8.86
CA ILE A 347 -7.92 -2.97 -8.51
C ILE A 347 -8.70 -3.54 -9.69
N HIS A 348 -9.54 -2.75 -10.38
CA HIS A 348 -10.24 -3.21 -11.58
C HIS A 348 -9.28 -3.68 -12.68
N GLY A 349 -8.18 -2.94 -12.92
CA GLY A 349 -7.15 -3.38 -13.87
C GLY A 349 -6.45 -4.68 -13.46
N ARG A 350 -6.31 -4.93 -12.15
CA ARG A 350 -5.76 -6.19 -11.60
C ARG A 350 -6.75 -7.35 -11.68
N MET A 351 -8.04 -7.10 -11.48
CA MET A 351 -9.09 -8.11 -11.53
C MET A 351 -9.12 -8.88 -12.84
N LEU A 352 -8.79 -8.24 -13.97
CA LEU A 352 -8.66 -8.91 -15.28
C LEU A 352 -7.61 -10.03 -15.30
N ARG A 353 -6.72 -10.09 -14.31
CA ARG A 353 -5.66 -11.11 -14.17
C ARG A 353 -5.85 -12.01 -12.95
N PHE A 354 -6.89 -11.80 -12.14
CA PHE A 354 -7.17 -12.71 -11.03
C PHE A 354 -7.76 -14.02 -11.58
N PRO A 355 -7.55 -15.16 -10.91
CA PRO A 355 -8.23 -16.41 -11.24
C PRO A 355 -9.75 -16.26 -11.21
N GLU A 356 -10.48 -17.07 -11.97
CA GLU A 356 -11.94 -16.98 -12.05
C GLU A 356 -12.65 -17.22 -10.72
N SER A 357 -12.04 -18.03 -9.85
CA SER A 357 -12.52 -18.29 -8.48
C SER A 357 -12.29 -17.13 -7.51
N ASN A 358 -11.61 -16.06 -7.91
CA ASN A 358 -11.30 -14.95 -7.01
C ASN A 358 -12.58 -14.24 -6.55
N VAL A 359 -12.70 -14.01 -5.24
CA VAL A 359 -13.91 -13.47 -4.59
C VAL A 359 -14.34 -12.08 -5.11
N LEU A 360 -13.40 -11.29 -5.63
CA LEU A 360 -13.72 -10.00 -6.26
C LEU A 360 -14.28 -10.21 -7.67
N ARG A 361 -13.81 -11.24 -8.40
CA ARG A 361 -14.31 -11.56 -9.75
C ARG A 361 -15.67 -12.26 -9.69
N THR A 362 -15.88 -13.15 -8.74
CA THR A 362 -17.16 -13.86 -8.56
C THR A 362 -18.24 -12.94 -7.99
N GLY A 363 -17.86 -11.81 -7.39
CA GLY A 363 -18.77 -10.90 -6.70
C GLY A 363 -19.11 -11.33 -5.27
N GLU A 364 -18.48 -12.40 -4.77
CA GLU A 364 -18.62 -12.81 -3.37
C GLU A 364 -18.09 -11.75 -2.39
N MET A 365 -17.09 -10.96 -2.80
CA MET A 365 -16.65 -9.77 -2.08
C MET A 365 -17.06 -8.53 -2.88
N ASP A 366 -17.79 -7.62 -2.25
CA ASP A 366 -18.15 -6.35 -2.87
C ASP A 366 -16.89 -5.56 -3.22
N VAL A 367 -16.68 -5.32 -4.53
CA VAL A 367 -15.48 -4.67 -5.05
C VAL A 367 -15.40 -3.21 -4.59
N THR A 368 -16.53 -2.53 -4.42
CA THR A 368 -16.58 -1.14 -3.96
C THR A 368 -16.12 -1.05 -2.52
N LEU A 369 -16.60 -1.94 -1.67
CA LEU A 369 -16.25 -2.06 -0.27
C LEU A 369 -14.78 -2.48 -0.11
N ALA A 370 -14.31 -3.46 -0.88
CA ALA A 370 -12.92 -3.86 -0.90
C ALA A 370 -11.98 -2.72 -1.33
N CYS A 371 -12.34 -1.97 -2.38
CA CYS A 371 -11.56 -0.80 -2.80
C CYS A 371 -11.58 0.31 -1.73
N ALA A 372 -12.70 0.52 -1.04
CA ALA A 372 -12.79 1.48 0.05
C ALA A 372 -11.90 1.06 1.23
N TYR A 373 -11.93 -0.22 1.62
CA TYR A 373 -11.06 -0.80 2.63
C TYR A 373 -9.58 -0.57 2.30
N ILE A 374 -9.17 -0.95 1.08
CA ILE A 374 -7.79 -0.79 0.59
C ILE A 374 -7.38 0.67 0.62
N TYR A 375 -8.23 1.57 0.11
CA TYR A 375 -7.95 3.00 0.11
C TYR A 375 -7.75 3.54 1.53
N HIS A 376 -8.71 3.30 2.42
CA HIS A 376 -8.66 3.81 3.79
C HIS A 376 -7.44 3.27 4.54
N ASN A 377 -7.10 1.99 4.36
CA ASN A 377 -5.90 1.42 4.97
C ASN A 377 -4.61 2.05 4.42
N TRP A 378 -4.49 2.21 3.09
CA TRP A 378 -3.29 2.76 2.45
C TRP A 378 -3.10 4.26 2.67
N ALA A 379 -4.19 5.01 2.78
CA ALA A 379 -4.13 6.47 2.87
C ALA A 379 -3.96 7.00 4.30
N LEU A 380 -4.06 6.14 5.32
CA LEU A 380 -3.71 6.50 6.70
C LEU A 380 -2.22 6.88 6.85
N PRO A 381 -1.83 7.56 7.96
CA PRO A 381 -0.46 8.03 8.17
C PRO A 381 0.60 6.94 7.97
N ARG A 382 1.74 7.32 7.38
CA ARG A 382 2.88 6.44 7.11
C ARG A 382 3.40 5.83 8.41
N SER A 383 3.50 4.50 8.43
CA SER A 383 4.03 3.72 9.55
C SER A 383 4.55 2.35 9.06
N GLY A 384 3.72 1.31 9.07
CA GLY A 384 4.12 -0.08 8.81
C GLY A 384 4.55 -0.36 7.37
N GLU A 385 4.19 0.52 6.43
CA GLU A 385 4.69 0.48 5.05
C GLU A 385 6.22 0.58 4.92
N ALA A 386 6.93 1.00 5.99
CA ALA A 386 8.40 0.94 6.03
C ALA A 386 8.97 -0.47 5.92
N ALA A 387 8.18 -1.51 6.22
CA ALA A 387 8.54 -2.90 5.99
C ALA A 387 9.04 -3.18 4.57
N LEU A 388 8.52 -2.45 3.57
CA LEU A 388 8.96 -2.59 2.18
C LEU A 388 10.45 -2.26 1.98
N PHE A 389 11.00 -1.37 2.81
CA PHE A 389 12.38 -0.89 2.69
C PHE A 389 13.35 -1.64 3.60
N THR A 390 12.84 -2.20 4.70
CA THR A 390 13.66 -2.92 5.68
C THR A 390 13.73 -4.40 5.37
N HIS A 391 12.65 -5.02 4.87
CA HIS A 391 12.53 -6.47 4.74
C HIS A 391 12.43 -7.00 3.31
N LEU A 392 12.25 -6.13 2.30
CA LEU A 392 12.09 -6.55 0.91
C LEU A 392 13.13 -5.92 -0.02
N GLY A 393 13.99 -6.77 -0.55
CA GLY A 393 14.92 -6.49 -1.64
C GLY A 393 14.41 -6.93 -3.01
N PRO A 394 15.25 -6.79 -4.06
CA PRO A 394 14.93 -7.24 -5.41
C PRO A 394 14.47 -8.71 -5.44
N GLY A 395 13.37 -8.97 -6.17
CA GLY A 395 12.81 -10.32 -6.27
C GLY A 395 12.02 -10.78 -5.04
N ALA A 396 11.59 -9.84 -4.18
CA ALA A 396 10.98 -10.15 -2.88
C ALA A 396 11.89 -11.00 -1.98
N SER A 397 13.21 -10.82 -2.12
CA SER A 397 14.21 -11.36 -1.19
C SER A 397 14.21 -10.55 0.11
N THR A 398 14.73 -11.11 1.18
CA THR A 398 14.89 -10.46 2.49
C THR A 398 16.36 -10.50 2.89
N PRO A 399 16.86 -9.53 3.69
CA PRO A 399 18.24 -9.58 4.21
C PRO A 399 18.58 -10.86 4.98
N ARG A 400 17.58 -11.52 5.59
CA ARG A 400 17.73 -12.81 6.28
C ARG A 400 16.77 -13.84 5.66
N PRO A 401 17.20 -14.56 4.61
CA PRO A 401 16.36 -15.50 3.87
C PRO A 401 15.77 -16.59 4.76
N LEU A 402 14.48 -16.90 4.59
CA LEU A 402 13.82 -17.92 5.44
C LEU A 402 14.48 -19.29 5.27
N MET A 403 15.03 -19.60 4.09
CA MET A 403 15.77 -20.85 3.89
C MET A 403 17.06 -20.95 4.71
N GLU A 404 17.59 -19.85 5.25
CA GLU A 404 18.75 -19.87 6.15
C GLU A 404 18.33 -19.94 7.63
N LEU A 405 17.07 -19.62 7.94
CA LEU A 405 16.50 -19.71 9.29
C LEU A 405 15.81 -21.05 9.54
N LEU A 406 15.22 -21.64 8.51
CA LEU A 406 14.46 -22.90 8.60
C LEU A 406 15.37 -24.11 8.38
N LEU A 407 16.45 -24.21 9.15
CA LEU A 407 17.43 -25.30 9.07
C LEU A 407 17.04 -26.48 9.97
N PRO A 408 17.44 -27.70 9.59
CA PRO A 408 17.37 -28.83 10.49
C PRO A 408 18.03 -28.56 11.85
N GLY A 409 17.34 -28.93 12.93
CA GLY A 409 17.82 -28.71 14.30
C GLY A 409 17.61 -27.30 14.87
N GLN A 410 17.25 -26.31 14.04
CA GLN A 410 16.78 -24.98 14.51
C GLN A 410 15.25 -24.93 14.63
N VAL A 411 14.56 -25.71 13.81
CA VAL A 411 13.09 -25.79 13.78
C VAL A 411 12.64 -27.06 14.48
N HIS A 412 11.79 -26.95 15.50
CA HIS A 412 11.27 -28.11 16.25
C HIS A 412 9.76 -28.32 16.09
N TRP A 413 9.08 -27.42 15.39
CA TRP A 413 7.67 -27.46 15.06
C TRP A 413 7.45 -27.84 13.59
N PRO A 414 6.31 -28.46 13.24
CA PRO A 414 5.84 -28.59 11.87
C PRO A 414 5.94 -27.28 11.08
N VAL A 415 6.42 -27.37 9.83
CA VAL A 415 6.43 -26.25 8.88
C VAL A 415 5.66 -26.60 7.62
N THR A 416 4.68 -25.79 7.25
CA THR A 416 3.94 -25.96 5.99
C THR A 416 4.14 -24.75 5.08
N PHE A 417 4.51 -25.02 3.84
CA PHE A 417 4.45 -24.03 2.75
C PHE A 417 3.18 -24.26 1.93
N ILE A 418 2.43 -23.19 1.67
CA ILE A 418 1.23 -23.22 0.82
C ILE A 418 1.41 -22.19 -0.30
N TYR A 419 1.36 -22.62 -1.56
CA TYR A 419 1.52 -21.73 -2.73
C TYR A 419 0.31 -21.77 -3.67
N GLY A 420 0.20 -20.79 -4.56
CA GLY A 420 -0.80 -20.78 -5.61
C GLY A 420 -0.45 -21.79 -6.70
N GLY A 421 -1.40 -22.64 -7.10
CA GLY A 421 -1.20 -23.63 -8.16
C GLY A 421 -1.10 -23.03 -9.56
N ASP A 422 -1.68 -21.84 -9.77
CA ASP A 422 -1.89 -21.25 -11.10
C ASP A 422 -1.14 -19.93 -11.27
N GLY A 423 0.19 -20.00 -11.17
CA GLY A 423 1.06 -18.86 -11.47
C GLY A 423 1.30 -17.92 -10.29
N ASP A 424 1.60 -18.49 -9.12
CA ASP A 424 2.15 -17.71 -8.00
C ASP A 424 3.45 -17.02 -8.43
N TRP A 425 3.56 -15.72 -8.12
CA TRP A 425 4.76 -14.95 -8.47
C TRP A 425 5.87 -15.04 -7.41
N MET A 426 5.57 -15.65 -6.26
CA MET A 426 6.59 -16.18 -5.34
C MET A 426 7.03 -17.55 -5.83
N ASP A 427 8.35 -17.79 -5.88
CA ASP A 427 8.93 -19.03 -6.41
C ASP A 427 8.62 -20.23 -5.48
N PRO A 428 7.72 -21.16 -5.85
CA PRO A 428 7.35 -22.28 -5.00
C PRO A 428 8.49 -23.29 -4.85
N ALA A 429 9.44 -23.32 -5.80
CA ALA A 429 10.58 -24.23 -5.73
C ALA A 429 11.43 -23.95 -4.49
N LYS A 430 11.54 -22.68 -4.07
CA LYS A 430 12.29 -22.31 -2.85
C LYS A 430 11.67 -22.88 -1.58
N GLY A 431 10.34 -22.83 -1.47
CA GLY A 431 9.64 -23.46 -0.35
C GLY A 431 9.77 -24.98 -0.38
N LYS A 432 9.68 -25.58 -1.58
CA LYS A 432 9.87 -27.02 -1.76
C LYS A 432 11.28 -27.47 -1.36
N ASP A 433 12.32 -26.71 -1.71
CA ASP A 433 13.71 -27.01 -1.33
C ASP A 433 13.89 -27.06 0.19
N VAL A 434 13.24 -26.13 0.93
CA VAL A 434 13.24 -26.13 2.40
C VAL A 434 12.53 -27.37 2.94
N VAL A 435 11.35 -27.70 2.42
CA VAL A 435 10.58 -28.90 2.82
C VAL A 435 11.40 -30.17 2.59
N ASP A 436 11.98 -30.34 1.40
CA ASP A 436 12.80 -31.51 1.06
C ASP A 436 14.02 -31.62 1.98
N ARG A 437 14.61 -30.49 2.39
CA ARG A 437 15.73 -30.45 3.34
C ARG A 437 15.32 -30.88 4.75
N LEU A 438 14.17 -30.41 5.25
CA LEU A 438 13.64 -30.80 6.56
C LEU A 438 13.24 -32.29 6.57
N HIS A 439 12.67 -32.80 5.48
CA HIS A 439 12.36 -34.22 5.32
C HIS A 439 13.59 -35.11 5.39
N ARG A 440 14.70 -34.72 4.74
CA ARG A 440 15.97 -35.46 4.83
C ARG A 440 16.49 -35.57 6.27
N ALA A 441 16.17 -34.58 7.11
CA ALA A 441 16.50 -34.57 8.52
C ALA A 441 15.43 -35.21 9.43
N GLN A 442 14.44 -35.91 8.85
CA GLN A 442 13.35 -36.55 9.58
C GLN A 442 12.47 -35.57 10.39
N GLN A 443 12.40 -34.31 9.95
CA GLN A 443 11.52 -33.30 10.54
C GLN A 443 10.25 -33.14 9.72
N TYR A 444 9.11 -32.97 10.39
CA TYR A 444 7.84 -32.77 9.71
C TYR A 444 7.83 -31.43 8.96
N ALA A 445 7.62 -31.51 7.66
CA ALA A 445 7.32 -30.36 6.83
C ALA A 445 6.28 -30.74 5.76
N ALA A 446 5.55 -29.78 5.22
CA ALA A 446 4.61 -30.03 4.14
C ALA A 446 4.68 -28.95 3.08
N PHE A 447 4.45 -29.37 1.83
CA PHE A 447 4.30 -28.48 0.70
C PHE A 447 2.91 -28.69 0.09
N ARG A 448 2.12 -27.61 0.01
CA ARG A 448 0.75 -27.60 -0.51
C ARG A 448 0.60 -26.57 -1.61
N THR A 449 -0.33 -26.84 -2.51
CA THR A 449 -0.74 -25.91 -3.57
C THR A 449 -2.24 -25.72 -3.52
N VAL A 450 -2.69 -24.48 -3.70
CA VAL A 450 -4.12 -24.14 -3.81
C VAL A 450 -4.47 -24.03 -5.31
N PRO A 451 -5.35 -24.89 -5.85
CA PRO A 451 -5.76 -24.80 -7.25
C PRO A 451 -6.54 -23.50 -7.51
N SER A 452 -6.48 -22.98 -8.73
CA SER A 452 -7.18 -21.73 -9.11
C SER A 452 -6.76 -20.54 -8.25
N ALA A 453 -5.52 -20.55 -7.78
CA ALA A 453 -4.97 -19.46 -6.98
C ALA A 453 -3.58 -19.05 -7.45
N GLY A 454 -3.33 -17.74 -7.42
CA GLY A 454 -2.00 -17.17 -7.49
C GLY A 454 -1.52 -16.79 -6.09
N HIS A 455 -0.93 -15.61 -5.96
CA HIS A 455 -0.35 -15.16 -4.69
C HIS A 455 -1.38 -14.78 -3.62
N GLN A 456 -2.56 -14.32 -4.01
CA GLN A 456 -3.59 -13.88 -3.06
C GLN A 456 -4.49 -15.06 -2.70
N LEU A 457 -3.90 -16.16 -2.24
CA LEU A 457 -4.54 -17.47 -2.00
C LEU A 457 -5.93 -17.36 -1.37
N VAL A 458 -6.03 -16.56 -0.32
CA VAL A 458 -7.22 -16.32 0.51
C VAL A 458 -8.35 -15.67 -0.28
N LEU A 459 -8.01 -14.79 -1.22
CA LEU A 459 -8.98 -14.10 -2.08
C LEU A 459 -9.21 -14.86 -3.40
N ASP A 460 -8.20 -15.56 -3.91
CA ASP A 460 -8.25 -16.27 -5.19
C ASP A 460 -9.04 -17.57 -5.09
N ASN A 461 -8.90 -18.31 -3.98
CA ASN A 461 -9.68 -19.52 -3.70
C ASN A 461 -9.72 -19.77 -2.18
N PRO A 462 -10.62 -19.07 -1.44
CA PRO A 462 -10.71 -19.21 0.01
C PRO A 462 -10.94 -20.65 0.46
N ALA A 463 -11.84 -21.39 -0.21
CA ALA A 463 -12.15 -22.77 0.15
C ALA A 463 -10.93 -23.70 0.02
N GLY A 464 -10.21 -23.60 -1.09
CA GLY A 464 -8.99 -24.38 -1.32
C GLY A 464 -7.87 -24.02 -0.35
N PHE A 465 -7.70 -22.73 -0.03
CA PHE A 465 -6.75 -22.29 0.98
C PHE A 465 -7.11 -22.82 2.38
N ASN A 466 -8.39 -22.75 2.76
CA ASN A 466 -8.87 -23.21 4.06
C ASN A 466 -8.61 -24.71 4.22
N ALA A 467 -8.96 -25.53 3.21
CA ALA A 467 -8.72 -26.96 3.23
C ALA A 467 -7.23 -27.29 3.36
N ALA A 468 -6.37 -26.65 2.56
CA ALA A 468 -4.92 -26.89 2.60
C ALA A 468 -4.31 -26.57 3.97
N LEU A 469 -4.79 -25.50 4.64
CA LEU A 469 -4.34 -25.12 5.98
C LEU A 469 -4.81 -26.13 7.03
N ILE A 470 -6.13 -26.42 7.07
CA ILE A 470 -6.75 -27.34 8.05
C ILE A 470 -6.11 -28.73 7.98
N GLU A 471 -5.97 -29.29 6.78
CA GLU A 471 -5.33 -30.58 6.55
C GLU A 471 -3.88 -30.59 7.03
N SER A 472 -3.14 -29.52 6.76
CA SER A 472 -1.74 -29.42 7.14
C SER A 472 -1.55 -29.45 8.66
N VAL A 473 -2.39 -28.72 9.40
CA VAL A 473 -2.36 -28.74 10.87
C VAL A 473 -2.74 -30.13 11.39
N ALA A 474 -3.81 -30.72 10.87
CA ALA A 474 -4.26 -32.05 11.30
C ALA A 474 -3.20 -33.13 11.09
N HIS A 475 -2.43 -33.08 10.00
CA HIS A 475 -1.35 -34.02 9.73
C HIS A 475 -0.09 -33.75 10.56
N GLY A 476 0.27 -32.48 10.78
CA GLY A 476 1.45 -32.09 11.57
C GLY A 476 1.38 -32.58 13.01
N LEU A 477 0.19 -32.52 13.62
CA LEU A 477 -0.04 -32.94 15.01
C LEU A 477 -0.07 -34.45 15.20
N ARG A 478 -0.52 -35.20 14.19
CA ARG A 478 -0.58 -36.67 14.26
C ARG A 478 0.78 -37.34 14.07
N GLY A 479 1.85 -36.59 13.85
CA GLY A 479 3.19 -37.14 13.56
C GLY A 479 3.20 -38.09 12.36
N SER A 480 2.23 -37.96 11.44
CA SER A 480 2.06 -38.91 10.34
C SER A 480 3.27 -38.81 9.41
N PRO A 481 3.91 -39.95 9.05
CA PRO A 481 5.02 -39.94 8.12
C PRO A 481 4.47 -39.56 6.73
N PHE A 482 4.72 -38.31 6.35
CA PHE A 482 4.53 -37.74 5.03
C PHE A 482 3.07 -37.71 4.52
N PRO A 483 2.42 -36.53 4.46
CA PRO A 483 1.18 -36.46 3.70
C PRO A 483 1.48 -36.72 2.21
N PRO A 484 0.63 -37.48 1.48
CA PRO A 484 0.81 -37.62 0.04
C PRO A 484 0.80 -36.23 -0.60
N THR A 485 1.77 -35.98 -1.47
CA THR A 485 1.71 -34.87 -2.42
C THR A 485 0.45 -35.07 -3.26
N ASN A 486 -0.49 -34.12 -3.26
CA ASN A 486 -1.76 -34.21 -3.98
C ASN A 486 -1.56 -34.74 -5.42
N LYS A 487 -1.82 -36.03 -5.64
CA LYS A 487 -2.35 -36.52 -6.92
C LYS A 487 -3.86 -36.46 -6.75
N MET A 488 -4.48 -35.35 -7.14
CA MET A 488 -5.93 -35.38 -7.35
C MET A 488 -6.21 -36.37 -8.48
N ASP A 489 -7.03 -37.35 -8.15
CA ASP A 489 -7.50 -38.39 -9.04
C ASP A 489 -8.29 -37.76 -10.20
N ARG A 490 -7.87 -38.00 -11.44
CA ARG A 490 -8.54 -37.53 -12.67
C ARG A 490 -9.76 -38.40 -13.00
N ARG A 491 -10.54 -38.82 -12.00
CA ARG A 491 -11.65 -39.77 -12.16
C ARG A 491 -12.98 -39.26 -11.61
N THR A 492 -13.34 -38.00 -11.86
CA THR A 492 -14.75 -37.57 -11.83
C THR A 492 -14.96 -36.42 -12.82
N SER A 493 -14.79 -36.73 -14.10
CA SER A 493 -15.28 -35.89 -15.21
C SER A 493 -15.66 -36.78 -16.38
N ARG A 494 -16.60 -37.70 -16.13
CA ARG A 494 -17.39 -38.44 -17.11
C ARG A 494 -18.46 -39.20 -16.32
N GLU A 495 -19.57 -38.53 -16.09
CA GLU A 495 -20.94 -39.05 -16.28
C GLU A 495 -21.89 -37.86 -16.34
#